data_AF-A0A6P4IUY3-F1
#
_entry.id   AF-A0A6P4IUY3-F1
#
_cell.length_a   1.000
_cell.length_b   1.000
_cell.length_c   1.000
_cell.angle_alpha   90.00
_cell.angle_beta   90.00
_cell.angle_gamma   90.00
#
_symmetry.space_group_name_H-M   'P 1'
#
loop_
_entity.id
_entity.type
_entity.pdbx_description
1 polymer ?
#
loop_
_entity_poly.entity_id
_entity_poly.type
_entity_poly.pdbx_seq_one_letter_code
_entity_poly.pdbx_strand_id
1 'polypeptide(L)'
;MFSCKNKRDAHYWQQQAAILPELVPQDQRQQELKQLQHRASSLWSPQLGKQDEKDVIEYLDFAFTRYQIEEEQALFILRSQGFDLAMARRRLERNQTARGCHYHRWKALDLVALSRAFREHGTDYKKVQKQVPHFPIADVRRYFNFMYSV
;
A
#
# COMPACT_ATOMS: atom_id res chain seq x y z
N MET A 1 -29.80 44.72 6.07
CA MET A 1 -29.71 44.02 7.38
C MET A 1 -28.56 43.04 7.30
N PHE A 2 -27.38 43.40 7.82
CA PHE A 2 -26.20 42.55 7.75
C PHE A 2 -26.20 41.58 8.94
N SER A 3 -26.27 40.29 8.62
CA SER A 3 -26.20 39.18 9.57
C SER A 3 -24.94 39.29 10.42
N CYS A 4 -25.13 39.38 11.74
CA CYS A 4 -24.05 39.50 12.70
C CYS A 4 -23.19 38.23 12.59
N LYS A 5 -21.96 38.38 12.12
CA LYS A 5 -20.96 37.31 12.01
C LYS A 5 -20.95 36.54 13.33
N ASN A 6 -21.30 35.24 13.29
CA ASN A 6 -21.24 34.35 14.45
C ASN A 6 -19.89 34.54 15.16
N LYS A 7 -19.92 35.23 16.30
CA LYS A 7 -18.72 35.50 17.07
C LYS A 7 -18.22 34.15 17.57
N ARG A 8 -16.95 33.86 17.27
CA ARG A 8 -16.29 32.62 17.68
C ARG A 8 -15.97 32.70 19.17
N ASP A 9 -17.01 32.68 19.98
CA ASP A 9 -16.96 32.81 21.43
C ASP A 9 -16.51 31.48 22.06
N ALA A 10 -16.17 31.48 23.35
CA ALA A 10 -15.65 30.29 24.04
C ALA A 10 -16.57 29.06 23.88
N HIS A 11 -17.88 29.26 23.89
CA HIS A 11 -18.88 28.22 23.66
C HIS A 11 -18.80 27.60 22.25
N TYR A 12 -18.56 28.43 21.23
CA TYR A 12 -18.35 27.94 19.86
C TYR A 12 -17.13 27.03 19.79
N TRP A 13 -16.04 27.40 20.47
CA TRP A 13 -14.83 26.58 20.50
C TRP A 13 -14.96 25.31 21.34
N GLN A 14 -15.73 25.35 22.44
CA GLN A 14 -16.03 24.16 23.24
C GLN A 14 -16.80 23.09 22.44
N GLN A 15 -17.73 23.50 21.57
CA GLN A 15 -18.46 22.56 20.70
C GLN A 15 -17.60 21.95 19.59
N GLN A 16 -16.52 22.63 19.19
CA GLN A 16 -15.58 22.16 18.18
C GLN A 16 -14.39 21.41 18.78
N ALA A 17 -14.15 21.55 20.09
CA ALA A 17 -13.02 20.93 20.76
C ALA A 17 -13.23 19.41 20.88
N ALA A 18 -12.16 18.65 20.65
CA ALA A 18 -12.14 17.22 20.94
C ALA A 18 -12.12 16.99 22.47
N ILE A 19 -12.79 15.93 22.90
CA ILE A 19 -12.74 15.49 24.29
C ILE A 19 -11.37 14.85 24.52
N LEU A 20 -10.61 15.40 25.49
CA LEU A 20 -9.33 14.82 25.88
C LEU A 20 -9.58 13.48 26.60
N PRO A 21 -9.01 12.36 26.14
CA PRO A 21 -9.10 11.10 26.85
C PRO A 21 -8.42 11.20 28.22
N GLU A 22 -8.97 10.51 29.22
CA GLU A 22 -8.37 10.42 30.54
C GLU A 22 -7.03 9.68 30.48
N LEU A 23 -6.07 10.08 31.32
CA LEU A 23 -4.75 9.45 31.37
C LEU A 23 -4.87 8.05 31.97
N VAL A 24 -4.74 7.03 31.13
CA VAL A 24 -4.81 5.62 31.55
C VAL A 24 -3.53 5.21 32.31
N PRO A 25 -3.66 4.62 33.52
CA PRO A 25 -2.54 4.08 34.28
C PRO A 25 -1.74 3.02 33.49
N GLN A 26 -0.46 2.85 33.84
CA GLN A 26 0.45 2.01 33.06
C GLN A 26 0.02 0.53 32.99
N ASP A 27 -0.61 0.01 34.04
CA ASP A 27 -1.07 -1.38 34.10
C ASP A 27 -2.23 -1.67 33.13
N GLN A 28 -3.16 -0.72 33.00
CA GLN A 28 -4.29 -0.81 32.08
C GLN A 28 -3.84 -0.64 30.62
N ARG A 29 -2.87 0.26 30.36
CA ARG A 29 -2.28 0.44 29.02
C ARG A 29 -1.68 -0.86 28.47
N GLN A 30 -1.03 -1.68 29.31
CA GLN A 30 -0.46 -2.95 28.85
C GLN A 30 -1.53 -3.94 28.37
N GLN A 31 -2.73 -3.91 28.96
CA GLN A 31 -3.85 -4.77 28.55
C GLN A 31 -4.42 -4.31 27.21
N GLU A 32 -4.59 -2.99 27.01
CA GLU A 32 -5.02 -2.43 25.72
C GLU A 32 -4.01 -2.70 24.61
N LEU A 33 -2.70 -2.56 24.89
CA LEU A 33 -1.64 -2.85 23.93
C LEU A 33 -1.69 -4.29 23.41
N LYS A 34 -2.07 -5.26 24.26
CA LYS A 34 -2.27 -6.66 23.82
C LYS A 34 -3.45 -6.78 22.84
N GLN A 35 -4.53 -6.03 23.04
CA GLN A 35 -5.68 -6.02 22.12
C GLN A 35 -5.37 -5.32 20.79
N LEU A 36 -4.43 -4.36 20.79
CA LEU A 36 -4.04 -3.60 19.60
C LEU A 36 -3.18 -4.40 18.60
N GLN A 37 -2.65 -5.57 18.98
CA GLN A 37 -1.83 -6.41 18.10
C GLN A 37 -2.53 -6.80 16.78
N HIS A 38 -3.86 -6.83 16.77
CA HIS A 38 -4.64 -7.14 15.56
C HIS A 38 -4.88 -5.92 14.65
N ARG A 39 -4.67 -4.69 15.14
CA ARG A 39 -4.97 -3.47 14.36
C ARG A 39 -3.85 -3.07 13.41
N ALA A 40 -2.61 -3.45 13.72
CA ALA A 40 -1.45 -3.12 12.92
C ALA A 40 -0.48 -4.30 12.85
N SER A 41 -0.11 -4.67 11.63
CA SER A 41 0.96 -5.63 11.37
C SER A 41 2.26 -4.90 11.05
N SER A 42 3.36 -5.24 11.71
CA SER A 42 4.68 -4.69 11.37
C SER A 42 5.11 -5.18 9.98
N LEU A 43 5.09 -4.28 8.99
CA LEU A 43 5.49 -4.59 7.60
C LEU A 43 7.02 -4.61 7.42
N TRP A 44 7.74 -3.74 8.11
CA TRP A 44 9.19 -3.66 8.08
C TRP A 44 9.70 -3.22 9.44
N SER A 45 10.87 -3.71 9.83
CA SER A 45 11.55 -3.32 11.07
C SER A 45 13.04 -3.19 10.79
N PRO A 46 13.69 -2.08 11.19
CA PRO A 46 15.13 -1.96 11.08
C PRO A 46 15.80 -3.06 11.92
N GLN A 47 16.56 -3.93 11.25
CA GLN A 47 17.36 -4.96 11.92
C GLN A 47 18.67 -4.31 12.39
N LEU A 48 18.69 -3.78 13.62
CA LEU A 48 19.90 -3.17 14.18
C LEU A 48 21.09 -4.15 14.09
N GLY A 49 22.10 -3.79 13.31
CA GLY A 49 23.46 -4.35 13.36
C GLY A 49 23.74 -5.64 12.55
N LYS A 50 22.80 -6.19 11.78
CA LYS A 50 23.01 -7.48 11.07
C LYS A 50 22.89 -7.45 9.54
N GLN A 51 22.37 -6.37 8.96
CA GLN A 51 22.28 -6.24 7.51
C GLN A 51 23.11 -5.05 7.06
N ASP A 52 24.11 -5.29 6.23
CA ASP A 52 24.76 -4.24 5.46
C ASP A 52 23.76 -3.77 4.40
N GLU A 53 23.56 -2.45 4.31
CA GLU A 53 22.68 -1.83 3.32
C GLU A 53 23.06 -2.27 1.90
N LYS A 54 24.36 -2.49 1.67
CA LYS A 54 24.90 -3.00 0.41
C LYS A 54 24.36 -4.39 0.05
N ASP A 55 24.30 -5.30 1.01
CA ASP A 55 23.84 -6.67 0.76
C ASP A 55 22.35 -6.72 0.40
N VAL A 56 21.56 -5.79 0.97
CA VAL A 56 20.15 -5.62 0.64
C VAL A 56 20.01 -5.05 -0.77
N ILE A 57 20.78 -4.02 -1.12
CA ILE A 57 20.79 -3.44 -2.48
C ILE A 57 21.15 -4.52 -3.51
N GLU A 58 22.22 -5.29 -3.28
CA GLU A 58 22.61 -6.39 -4.17
C GLU A 58 21.51 -7.46 -4.32
N TYR A 59 20.79 -7.75 -3.23
CA TYR A 59 19.64 -8.66 -3.27
C TYR A 59 18.50 -8.11 -4.13
N LEU A 60 18.20 -6.81 -4.03
CA LEU A 60 17.17 -6.15 -4.84
C LEU A 60 17.57 -6.14 -6.32
N ASP A 61 18.82 -5.80 -6.63
CA ASP A 61 19.35 -5.83 -7.98
C ASP A 61 19.30 -7.24 -8.58
N PHE A 62 19.62 -8.26 -7.78
CA PHE A 62 19.50 -9.66 -8.18
C PHE A 62 18.04 -10.04 -8.47
N ALA A 63 17.10 -9.65 -7.61
CA ALA A 63 15.68 -9.93 -7.79
C ALA A 63 15.12 -9.28 -9.08
N PHE A 64 15.48 -8.02 -9.32
CA PHE A 64 15.06 -7.29 -10.52
C PHE A 64 15.69 -7.89 -11.78
N THR A 65 17.01 -8.07 -11.79
CA THR A 65 17.75 -8.49 -13.00
C THR A 65 17.44 -9.94 -13.40
N ARG A 66 17.28 -10.85 -12.43
CA ARG A 66 17.11 -12.28 -12.72
C ARG A 66 15.66 -12.70 -12.86
N TYR A 67 14.74 -12.07 -12.13
CA TYR A 67 13.35 -12.51 -12.04
C TYR A 67 12.34 -11.43 -12.41
N GLN A 68 12.78 -10.21 -12.72
CA GLN A 68 11.91 -9.05 -12.95
C GLN A 68 10.94 -8.86 -11.79
N ILE A 69 11.41 -9.06 -10.55
CA ILE A 69 10.61 -8.86 -9.35
C ILE A 69 10.82 -7.43 -8.87
N GLU A 70 9.73 -6.70 -8.63
CA GLU A 70 9.74 -5.32 -8.13
C GLU A 70 10.32 -5.26 -6.71
N GLU A 71 10.91 -4.12 -6.38
CA GLU A 71 11.55 -3.87 -5.08
C GLU A 71 10.62 -4.16 -3.88
N GLU A 72 9.39 -3.64 -3.91
CA GLU A 72 8.39 -3.84 -2.85
C GLU A 72 8.14 -5.33 -2.57
N GLN A 73 8.07 -6.12 -3.65
CA GLN A 73 7.78 -7.54 -3.59
C GLN A 73 9.00 -8.32 -3.08
N ALA A 74 10.20 -7.93 -3.53
CA ALA A 74 11.47 -8.50 -3.06
C ALA A 74 11.68 -8.23 -1.56
N LEU A 75 11.38 -7.02 -1.09
CA LEU A 75 11.42 -6.64 0.34
C LEU A 75 10.38 -7.42 1.16
N PHE A 76 9.17 -7.59 0.63
CA PHE A 76 8.16 -8.42 1.29
C PHE A 76 8.63 -9.88 1.45
N ILE A 77 9.26 -10.46 0.41
CA ILE A 77 9.83 -11.79 0.48
C ILE A 77 10.94 -11.84 1.55
N LEU A 78 11.84 -10.86 1.57
CA LEU A 78 12.91 -10.78 2.57
C LEU A 78 12.36 -10.73 4.00
N ARG A 79 11.37 -9.88 4.26
CA ARG A 79 10.66 -9.79 5.55
C ARG A 79 10.01 -11.13 5.92
N SER A 80 9.36 -11.81 4.97
CA SER A 80 8.73 -13.11 5.22
C SER A 80 9.71 -14.22 5.62
N GLN A 81 10.99 -14.08 5.24
CA GLN A 81 12.07 -14.99 5.61
C GLN A 81 12.85 -14.51 6.84
N GLY A 82 12.28 -13.59 7.63
CA GLY A 82 12.94 -13.10 8.85
C GLY A 82 14.22 -12.30 8.57
N PHE A 83 14.29 -11.62 7.42
CA PHE A 83 15.45 -10.83 6.99
C PHE A 83 16.72 -11.67 6.72
N ASP A 84 16.59 -12.97 6.51
CA ASP A 84 17.68 -13.82 6.01
C ASP A 84 17.80 -13.69 4.48
N LEU A 85 18.86 -13.05 4.02
CA LEU A 85 19.14 -12.81 2.60
C LEU A 85 19.37 -14.11 1.82
N ALA A 86 20.02 -15.10 2.42
CA ALA A 86 20.30 -16.38 1.75
C ALA A 86 19.01 -17.17 1.54
N MET A 87 18.14 -17.22 2.56
CA MET A 87 16.81 -17.84 2.44
C MET A 87 15.91 -17.07 1.46
N ALA A 88 15.95 -15.74 1.49
CA ALA A 88 15.18 -14.90 0.57
C ALA A 88 15.58 -15.15 -0.89
N ARG A 89 16.89 -15.23 -1.20
CA ARG A 89 17.40 -15.56 -2.55
C ARG A 89 16.89 -16.91 -3.05
N ARG A 90 16.99 -17.96 -2.22
CA ARG A 90 16.42 -19.30 -2.54
C ARG A 90 14.90 -19.26 -2.74
N ARG A 91 14.21 -18.37 -2.03
CA ARG A 91 12.76 -18.23 -2.16
C ARG A 91 12.36 -17.53 -3.45
N LEU A 92 13.16 -16.56 -3.93
CA LEU A 92 12.98 -15.92 -5.24
C LEU A 92 13.05 -16.96 -6.37
N GLU A 93 14.04 -17.86 -6.34
CA GLU A 93 14.19 -18.95 -7.33
C GLU A 93 12.93 -19.83 -7.44
N ARG A 94 12.27 -20.11 -6.32
CA ARG A 94 11.06 -20.96 -6.26
C ARG A 94 9.78 -20.21 -6.59
N ASN A 95 9.73 -18.89 -6.37
CA ASN A 95 8.59 -18.05 -6.71
C ASN A 95 8.59 -17.74 -8.21
N GLN A 96 8.36 -18.76 -9.04
CA GLN A 96 8.12 -18.58 -10.48
C GLN A 96 6.79 -17.86 -10.77
N THR A 97 5.96 -17.62 -9.76
CA THR A 97 4.60 -17.14 -9.91
C THR A 97 4.50 -15.63 -9.67
N ALA A 98 4.10 -14.93 -10.75
CA ALA A 98 3.89 -13.49 -10.89
C ALA A 98 5.18 -12.65 -11.02
N ARG A 99 5.85 -12.87 -12.17
CA ARG A 99 6.87 -11.98 -12.73
C ARG A 99 6.29 -10.58 -12.94
N GLY A 100 7.02 -9.56 -12.47
CA GLY A 100 6.85 -8.13 -12.76
C GLY A 100 5.50 -7.56 -12.37
N CYS A 101 5.41 -6.23 -12.25
CA CYS A 101 4.22 -5.37 -12.13
C CYS A 101 2.84 -6.02 -11.83
N HIS A 102 2.06 -5.44 -10.91
CA HIS A 102 0.68 -5.83 -10.54
C HIS A 102 -0.26 -6.29 -11.68
N TYR A 103 0.00 -5.91 -12.93
CA TYR A 103 -0.78 -6.21 -14.13
C TYR A 103 -0.30 -7.40 -14.97
N HIS A 104 0.82 -8.07 -14.67
CA HIS A 104 1.30 -9.24 -15.46
C HIS A 104 0.35 -10.45 -15.40
N ARG A 105 -0.60 -10.42 -14.47
CA ARG A 105 -1.68 -11.42 -14.36
C ARG A 105 -2.85 -11.12 -15.31
N TRP A 106 -2.88 -9.94 -15.94
CA TRP A 106 -3.99 -9.52 -16.79
C TRP A 106 -3.73 -9.96 -18.22
N LYS A 107 -4.79 -10.41 -18.91
CA LYS A 107 -4.63 -10.85 -20.30
C LYS A 107 -4.39 -9.64 -21.19
N ALA A 108 -3.61 -9.82 -22.26
CA ALA A 108 -3.37 -8.75 -23.23
C ALA A 108 -4.67 -8.15 -23.79
N LEU A 109 -5.69 -8.98 -24.02
CA LEU A 109 -7.01 -8.54 -24.46
C LEU A 109 -7.70 -7.63 -23.45
N ASP A 110 -7.55 -7.91 -22.15
CA ASP A 110 -8.16 -7.12 -21.07
C ASP A 110 -7.49 -5.73 -20.98
N LEU A 111 -6.18 -5.66 -21.22
CA LEU A 111 -5.44 -4.39 -21.29
C LEU A 111 -5.88 -3.54 -22.48
N VAL A 112 -6.10 -4.17 -23.64
CA VAL A 112 -6.63 -3.48 -24.83
C VAL A 112 -8.04 -2.93 -24.53
N ALA A 113 -8.92 -3.74 -23.94
CA ALA A 113 -10.26 -3.32 -23.53
C ALA A 113 -10.23 -2.14 -22.55
N LEU A 114 -9.35 -2.18 -21.54
CA LEU A 114 -9.12 -1.07 -20.61
C LEU A 114 -8.66 0.20 -21.33
N SER A 115 -7.66 0.11 -22.20
CA SER A 115 -7.14 1.28 -22.92
C SER A 115 -8.20 1.94 -23.81
N ARG A 116 -9.07 1.13 -24.43
CA ARG A 116 -10.22 1.62 -25.20
C ARG A 116 -11.25 2.29 -24.29
N ALA A 117 -11.58 1.67 -23.17
CA ALA A 117 -12.53 2.21 -22.20
C ALA A 117 -12.06 3.57 -21.65
N PHE A 118 -10.77 3.73 -21.35
CA PHE A 118 -10.20 5.02 -20.93
C PHE A 118 -10.21 6.06 -22.03
N ARG A 119 -10.00 5.69 -23.30
CA ARG A 119 -10.12 6.62 -24.43
C ARG A 119 -11.55 7.12 -24.61
N GLU A 120 -12.54 6.28 -24.37
CA GLU A 120 -13.97 6.62 -24.51
C GLU A 120 -14.52 7.42 -23.31
N HIS A 121 -14.15 7.05 -22.08
CA HIS A 121 -14.77 7.58 -20.86
C HIS A 121 -13.84 8.44 -19.98
N GLY A 122 -12.56 8.56 -20.33
CA GLY A 122 -11.57 9.32 -19.56
C GLY A 122 -11.45 8.83 -18.12
N THR A 123 -11.57 9.74 -17.16
CA THR A 123 -11.46 9.47 -15.71
C THR A 123 -12.77 9.06 -15.03
N ASP A 124 -13.85 8.83 -15.80
CA ASP A 124 -15.10 8.28 -15.26
C ASP A 124 -14.96 6.76 -15.01
N TYR A 125 -14.30 6.42 -13.90
CA TYR A 125 -13.99 5.04 -13.52
C TYR A 125 -15.22 4.14 -13.40
N LYS A 126 -16.40 4.70 -13.12
CA LYS A 126 -17.64 3.92 -13.04
C LYS A 126 -18.10 3.48 -14.43
N LYS A 127 -17.93 4.31 -15.45
CA LYS A 127 -18.23 3.95 -16.84
C LYS A 127 -17.17 3.00 -17.42
N VAL A 128 -15.90 3.22 -17.10
CA VAL A 128 -14.82 2.30 -17.46
C VAL A 128 -15.08 0.91 -16.87
N GLN A 129 -15.40 0.81 -15.57
CA GLN A 129 -15.69 -0.47 -14.91
C GLN A 129 -16.90 -1.20 -15.53
N LYS A 130 -17.90 -0.49 -16.05
CA LYS A 130 -19.03 -1.12 -16.75
C LYS A 130 -18.61 -1.87 -18.02
N GLN A 131 -17.55 -1.44 -18.70
CA GLN A 131 -17.00 -2.12 -19.88
C GLN A 131 -16.05 -3.27 -19.50
N VAL A 132 -15.42 -3.20 -18.32
CA VAL A 132 -14.52 -4.23 -17.79
C VAL A 132 -14.93 -4.67 -16.37
N PRO A 133 -16.08 -5.35 -16.21
CA PRO A 133 -16.68 -5.62 -14.90
C PRO A 133 -15.89 -6.61 -14.04
N HIS A 134 -14.97 -7.37 -14.65
CA HIS A 134 -14.11 -8.32 -13.97
C HIS A 134 -12.97 -7.64 -13.18
N PHE A 135 -12.71 -6.34 -13.41
CA PHE A 135 -11.73 -5.59 -12.64
C PHE A 135 -12.38 -4.79 -11.50
N PRO A 136 -11.84 -4.89 -10.28
CA PRO A 136 -12.18 -3.97 -9.20
C PRO A 136 -11.84 -2.52 -9.56
N ILE A 137 -12.71 -1.58 -9.18
CA ILE A 137 -12.52 -0.15 -9.49
C ILE A 137 -11.19 0.41 -8.94
N ALA A 138 -10.70 -0.14 -7.83
CA ALA A 138 -9.42 0.23 -7.25
C ALA A 138 -8.26 -0.09 -8.19
N ASP A 139 -8.28 -1.27 -8.83
CA ASP A 139 -7.25 -1.69 -9.76
C ASP A 139 -7.32 -0.90 -11.07
N VAL A 140 -8.53 -0.58 -11.54
CA VAL A 140 -8.74 0.29 -12.71
C VAL A 140 -8.13 1.67 -12.46
N ARG A 141 -8.35 2.26 -11.28
CA ARG A 141 -7.73 3.55 -10.89
C ARG A 141 -6.22 3.46 -10.83
N ARG A 142 -5.70 2.39 -10.21
CA ARG A 142 -4.26 2.16 -10.09
C ARG A 142 -3.61 2.01 -11.47
N TYR A 143 -4.26 1.31 -12.39
CA TYR A 143 -3.80 1.15 -13.77
C TYR A 143 -3.79 2.48 -14.51
N PHE A 144 -4.85 3.29 -14.37
CA PHE A 144 -4.88 4.62 -14.96
C PHE A 144 -3.73 5.50 -14.48
N ASN A 145 -3.48 5.55 -13.17
CA ASN A 145 -2.37 6.31 -12.62
C ASN A 145 -1.02 5.79 -13.15
N PHE A 146 -0.83 4.47 -13.21
CA PHE A 146 0.40 3.88 -13.74
C PHE A 146 0.66 4.22 -15.21
N MET A 147 -0.39 4.24 -16.05
CA MET A 147 -0.24 4.43 -17.51
C MET A 147 -0.26 5.90 -17.94
N TYR A 148 -0.97 6.77 -17.22
CA TYR A 148 -1.32 8.12 -17.68
C TYR A 148 -0.88 9.25 -16.73
N SER A 149 -0.37 8.95 -15.53
CA SER A 149 0.25 9.95 -14.66
C SER A 149 1.76 9.97 -14.91
N VAL A 150 2.18 10.80 -15.87
CA VAL A 150 3.56 11.29 -16.03
C VAL A 150 3.58 12.76 -15.63
#